data_AF-A0A9P4UD05-F1
#
_entry.id   AF-A0A9P4UD05-F1
#
_cell.length_a   1.000
_cell.length_b   1.000
_cell.length_c   1.000
_cell.angle_alpha   90.00
_cell.angle_beta   90.00
_cell.angle_gamma   90.00
#
_symmetry.space_group_name_H-M   'P 1'
#
loop_
_entity.id
_entity.type
_entity.pdbx_description
1 polymer ?
#
loop_
_entity_poly.entity_id
_entity_poly.type
_entity_poly.pdbx_seq_one_letter_code
_entity_poly.pdbx_strand_id
1 'polypeptide(L)'
;MASSKPKPDPLSIQRGNYARTLAGPLLLGLGRTISIPLQHWVLTAHPLSRFGIPRPPIDGVLNLPLVGAQPQLSTIFLGMTATLILKQNAWIWGYCNELITTEFALFGVLVPAVYECLIALVFSGAFSNPLWRKEFLYVGAAVHFLAAAVELGSELARAAFKGRKENKGKLYKGGLFGVVRHPNYAANVVYGTAYGFAAGGPVGALFTGAFYWSNLTGNATPAKEKYLAERYPAEWEQYKKEVPYKMFPGIF
;
A
#
# COMPACT_ATOMS: atom_id res chain seq x y z
N MET A 1 -14.63 37.40 -9.95
CA MET A 1 -14.63 36.64 -8.69
C MET A 1 -13.40 35.76 -8.67
N ALA A 2 -12.39 36.09 -7.87
CA ALA A 2 -11.23 35.22 -7.70
C ALA A 2 -11.69 33.98 -6.91
N SER A 3 -11.87 32.86 -7.60
CA SER A 3 -12.02 31.56 -6.96
C SER A 3 -10.73 31.34 -6.13
N SER A 4 -10.84 31.49 -4.81
CA SER A 4 -9.76 31.10 -3.93
C SER A 4 -9.55 29.61 -4.14
N LYS A 5 -8.40 29.25 -4.72
CA LYS A 5 -8.02 27.84 -4.82
C LYS A 5 -8.13 27.26 -3.40
N PRO A 6 -8.86 26.15 -3.20
CA PRO A 6 -8.98 25.54 -1.88
C PRO A 6 -7.58 25.29 -1.33
N LYS A 7 -7.38 25.58 -0.05
CA LYS A 7 -6.09 25.34 0.61
C LYS A 7 -5.72 23.87 0.40
N PRO A 8 -4.46 23.56 0.04
CA PRO A 8 -4.03 22.17 -0.11
C PRO A 8 -4.26 21.40 1.19
N ASP A 9 -4.82 20.19 1.09
CA ASP A 9 -5.00 19.30 2.26
C ASP A 9 -3.62 18.85 2.76
N PRO A 10 -3.20 19.23 3.98
CA PRO A 10 -1.89 18.89 4.52
C PRO A 10 -1.72 17.39 4.79
N LEU A 11 -2.82 16.61 4.85
CA LEU A 11 -2.82 15.15 4.98
C LEU A 11 -2.73 14.43 3.63
N SER A 12 -2.45 15.16 2.55
CA SER A 12 -2.30 14.60 1.21
C SER A 12 -0.92 14.91 0.63
N ILE A 13 -0.51 14.17 -0.41
CA ILE A 13 0.68 14.52 -1.20
C ILE A 13 0.44 15.88 -1.84
N GLN A 14 1.40 16.79 -1.67
CA GLN A 14 1.34 18.14 -2.22
C GLN A 14 1.68 18.14 -3.71
N ARG A 15 0.71 17.73 -4.53
CA ARG A 15 0.89 17.54 -5.98
C ARG A 15 1.31 18.84 -6.67
N GLY A 16 2.42 18.78 -7.40
CA GLY A 16 2.98 19.94 -8.11
C GLY A 16 3.81 20.88 -7.23
N ASN A 17 3.88 20.65 -5.92
CA ASN A 17 4.84 21.30 -5.04
C ASN A 17 6.10 20.43 -4.94
N TYR A 18 7.25 21.00 -5.31
CA TYR A 18 8.55 20.33 -5.33
C TYR A 18 9.54 20.91 -4.31
N ALA A 19 9.03 21.62 -3.29
CA ALA A 19 9.84 22.11 -2.19
C ALA A 19 10.53 20.94 -1.47
N ARG A 20 11.79 21.15 -1.07
CA ARG A 20 12.60 20.13 -0.41
C ARG A 20 12.55 20.31 1.09
N THR A 21 12.16 19.25 1.80
CA THR A 21 12.27 19.11 3.25
C THR A 21 12.79 17.71 3.56
N LEU A 22 13.52 17.56 4.67
CA LEU A 22 13.97 16.23 5.14
C LEU A 22 13.05 15.67 6.22
N ALA A 23 12.35 16.53 6.98
CA ALA A 23 11.54 16.12 8.13
C ALA A 23 10.42 15.12 7.74
N GLY A 24 9.63 15.43 6.71
CA GLY A 24 8.54 14.56 6.25
C GLY A 24 9.05 13.20 5.74
N PRO A 25 9.99 13.16 4.78
CA PRO A 25 10.59 11.91 4.31
C PRO A 25 11.24 11.06 5.41
N LEU A 26 12.00 11.67 6.32
CA LEU A 26 12.62 10.95 7.44
C LEU A 26 11.57 10.39 8.41
N LEU A 27 10.59 11.20 8.81
CA LEU A 27 9.51 10.76 9.70
C LEU A 27 8.75 9.60 9.07
N LEU A 28 8.39 9.71 7.79
CA LEU A 28 7.64 8.66 7.11
C LEU A 28 8.49 7.41 6.89
N GLY A 29 9.72 7.55 6.39
CA GLY A 29 10.60 6.42 6.07
C GLY A 29 11.00 5.61 7.31
N LEU A 30 11.47 6.29 8.36
CA LEU A 30 11.88 5.66 9.62
C LEU A 30 10.67 5.27 10.47
N GLY A 31 9.69 6.17 10.62
CA GLY A 31 8.52 5.94 11.45
C GLY A 31 7.72 4.73 10.99
N ARG A 32 7.65 4.47 9.68
CA ARG A 32 6.93 3.30 9.14
C ARG A 32 7.50 1.96 9.61
N THR A 33 8.79 1.91 9.98
CA THR A 33 9.43 0.69 10.47
C THR A 33 8.83 0.19 11.80
N ILE A 34 8.14 1.06 12.57
CA ILE A 34 7.51 0.72 13.85
C ILE A 34 6.42 -0.36 13.73
N SER A 35 5.83 -0.52 12.55
CA SER A 35 4.78 -1.52 12.32
C SER A 35 5.23 -2.95 12.54
N ILE A 36 6.49 -3.27 12.24
CA ILE A 36 7.02 -4.63 12.43
C ILE A 36 7.10 -5.01 13.91
N PRO A 37 7.79 -4.24 14.79
CA PRO A 37 7.83 -4.57 16.21
C PRO A 37 6.44 -4.51 16.86
N LEU A 38 5.56 -3.60 16.45
CA LEU A 38 4.19 -3.55 16.98
C LEU A 38 3.37 -4.79 16.63
N GLN A 39 3.39 -5.22 15.37
CA GLN A 39 2.70 -6.45 14.98
C GLN A 39 3.33 -7.69 15.61
N HIS A 40 4.66 -7.75 15.65
CA HIS A 40 5.35 -8.85 16.34
C HIS A 40 4.93 -8.92 17.81
N TRP A 41 4.81 -7.77 18.50
CA TRP A 41 4.28 -7.71 19.85
C TRP A 41 2.83 -8.22 19.93
N VAL A 42 1.94 -7.83 19.01
CA VAL A 42 0.56 -8.33 18.97
C VAL A 42 0.52 -9.85 18.85
N LEU A 43 1.32 -10.43 17.95
CA LEU A 43 1.37 -11.87 17.71
C LEU A 43 1.95 -12.65 18.88
N THR A 44 2.96 -12.11 19.56
CA THR A 44 3.65 -12.79 20.67
C THR A 44 2.95 -12.62 22.02
N ALA A 45 2.48 -11.40 22.32
CA ALA A 45 1.71 -11.13 23.54
C ALA A 45 0.34 -11.82 23.50
N HIS A 46 -0.21 -12.02 22.29
CA HIS A 46 -1.52 -12.63 22.04
C HIS A 46 -2.61 -12.11 22.98
N PRO A 47 -2.98 -10.81 22.87
CA PRO A 47 -3.92 -10.17 23.79
C PRO A 47 -5.31 -10.82 23.80
N LEU A 48 -5.66 -11.54 22.73
CA LEU A 48 -6.90 -12.31 22.61
C LEU A 48 -7.02 -13.47 23.61
N SER A 49 -5.90 -13.91 24.20
CA SER A 49 -5.90 -14.90 25.30
C SER A 49 -6.77 -14.46 26.48
N ARG A 50 -6.91 -13.15 26.73
CA ARG A 50 -7.78 -12.60 27.78
C ARG A 50 -9.26 -12.90 27.56
N PHE A 51 -9.65 -13.26 26.34
CA PHE A 51 -11.00 -13.62 25.94
C PHE A 51 -11.16 -15.13 25.71
N GLY A 52 -10.20 -15.95 26.16
CA GLY A 52 -10.25 -17.41 26.00
C GLY A 52 -9.89 -17.91 24.60
N ILE A 53 -9.37 -17.05 23.72
CA ILE A 53 -8.95 -17.42 22.37
C ILE A 53 -7.58 -18.12 22.46
N PRO A 54 -7.45 -19.41 22.05
CA PRO A 54 -6.18 -20.13 22.08
C PRO A 54 -5.11 -19.45 21.23
N ARG A 55 -3.84 -19.69 21.59
CA ARG A 55 -2.71 -19.22 20.79
C ARG A 55 -2.66 -19.96 19.45
N PRO A 56 -2.20 -19.30 18.38
CA PRO A 56 -1.84 -19.97 17.14
C PRO A 56 -0.88 -21.15 17.39
N PRO A 57 -1.05 -22.30 16.72
CA PRO A 57 -0.05 -23.36 16.72
C PRO A 57 1.26 -22.87 16.08
N ILE A 58 2.38 -23.38 16.59
CA ILE A 58 3.68 -23.16 15.97
C ILE A 58 3.82 -24.15 14.82
N ASP A 59 3.29 -23.78 13.66
CA ASP A 59 3.41 -24.57 12.43
C ASP A 59 4.71 -24.22 11.72
N GLY A 60 5.73 -25.07 11.89
CA GLY A 60 7.00 -24.97 11.20
C GLY A 60 7.91 -23.84 11.72
N VAL A 61 9.17 -23.90 11.29
CA VAL A 61 10.22 -22.95 11.66
C VAL A 61 10.93 -22.47 10.41
N LEU A 62 11.13 -21.16 10.29
CA LEU A 62 11.97 -20.55 9.27
C LEU A 62 13.27 -20.07 9.92
N ASN A 63 14.40 -20.54 9.42
CA ASN A 63 15.72 -20.07 9.87
C ASN A 63 16.12 -18.83 9.09
N LEU A 64 16.14 -17.67 9.75
CA LEU A 64 16.57 -16.41 9.17
C LEU A 64 18.03 -16.10 9.55
N PRO A 65 18.88 -15.65 8.61
CA PRO A 65 20.31 -15.46 8.85
C PRO A 65 20.70 -14.55 10.03
N LEU A 66 19.84 -13.58 10.40
CA LEU A 66 20.13 -12.57 11.42
C LEU A 66 19.37 -12.77 12.74
N VAL A 67 18.28 -13.55 12.73
CA VAL A 67 17.37 -13.68 13.88
C VAL A 67 17.07 -15.14 14.24
N GLY A 68 17.73 -16.11 13.57
CA GLY A 68 17.63 -17.52 13.88
C GLY A 68 16.27 -18.14 13.52
N ALA A 69 15.91 -19.20 14.25
CA ALA A 69 14.66 -19.94 14.10
C ALA A 69 13.46 -19.11 14.53
N GLN A 70 12.52 -18.88 13.60
CA GLN A 70 11.29 -18.12 13.84
C GLN A 70 10.04 -18.92 13.43
N PRO A 71 8.88 -18.72 14.08
CA PRO A 71 7.62 -19.37 13.69
C PRO A 71 7.23 -19.01 12.25
N GLN A 72 7.15 -20.01 11.37
CA GLN A 72 7.07 -19.79 9.92
C GLN A 72 5.88 -18.89 9.52
N LEU A 73 4.68 -19.17 10.04
CA LEU A 73 3.46 -18.45 9.66
C LEU A 73 3.54 -16.96 10.05
N SER A 74 3.93 -16.66 11.29
CA SER A 74 4.11 -15.29 11.77
C SER A 74 5.20 -14.55 10.99
N THR A 75 6.28 -15.23 10.63
CA THR A 75 7.37 -14.63 9.83
C THR A 75 6.91 -14.27 8.42
N ILE A 76 6.16 -15.15 7.75
CA ILE A 76 5.60 -14.85 6.41
C ILE A 76 4.65 -13.66 6.49
N PHE A 77 3.77 -13.65 7.50
CA PHE A 77 2.81 -12.58 7.70
C PHE A 77 3.49 -11.22 7.94
N LEU A 78 4.50 -11.15 8.82
CA LEU A 78 5.31 -9.94 9.03
C LEU A 78 6.06 -9.53 7.77
N GLY A 79 6.49 -10.49 6.94
CA GLY A 79 7.12 -10.25 5.65
C GLY A 79 6.23 -9.49 4.66
N MET A 80 4.90 -9.69 4.72
CA MET A 80 3.94 -8.94 3.91
C MET A 80 4.00 -7.44 4.24
N THR A 81 3.96 -7.08 5.52
CA THR A 81 4.16 -5.68 5.94
C THR A 81 5.54 -5.16 5.57
N ALA A 82 6.60 -5.95 5.81
CA ALA A 82 7.97 -5.54 5.49
C ALA A 82 8.11 -5.16 4.00
N THR A 83 7.45 -5.90 3.11
CA THR A 83 7.44 -5.60 1.67
C THR A 83 6.82 -4.23 1.37
N LEU A 84 5.71 -3.87 2.03
CA LEU A 84 5.10 -2.55 1.87
C LEU A 84 6.00 -1.43 2.40
N ILE A 85 6.70 -1.66 3.52
CA ILE A 85 7.66 -0.70 4.10
C ILE A 85 8.83 -0.47 3.14
N LEU A 86 9.38 -1.54 2.56
CA LEU A 86 10.47 -1.46 1.58
C LEU A 86 10.03 -0.70 0.32
N LYS A 87 8.86 -1.04 -0.23
CA LYS A 87 8.28 -0.35 -1.38
C LYS A 87 8.06 1.14 -1.09
N GLN A 88 7.48 1.46 0.07
CA GLN A 88 7.24 2.85 0.48
C GLN A 88 8.55 3.63 0.62
N ASN A 89 9.59 3.02 1.19
CA ASN A 89 10.91 3.64 1.26
C ASN A 89 11.55 3.81 -0.13
N ALA A 90 11.40 2.84 -1.03
CA ALA A 90 11.85 2.97 -2.42
C ALA A 90 11.17 4.16 -3.13
N TRP A 91 9.87 4.38 -2.88
CA TRP A 91 9.17 5.56 -3.37
C TRP A 91 9.72 6.85 -2.76
N ILE A 92 9.77 6.95 -1.43
CA ILE A 92 10.21 8.17 -0.71
C ILE A 92 11.60 8.61 -1.15
N TRP A 93 12.55 7.68 -1.17
CA TRP A 93 13.97 7.98 -1.40
C TRP A 93 14.38 7.90 -2.86
N GLY A 94 13.65 7.16 -3.68
CA GLY A 94 14.03 6.91 -5.08
C GLY A 94 13.39 7.89 -6.06
N TYR A 95 12.06 8.02 -6.05
CA TYR A 95 11.34 8.66 -7.14
C TYR A 95 10.15 9.56 -6.73
N CYS A 96 9.96 9.78 -5.42
CA CYS A 96 9.10 10.85 -4.94
C CYS A 96 9.81 12.20 -5.12
N ASN A 97 9.18 13.11 -5.86
CA ASN A 97 9.69 14.47 -6.04
C ASN A 97 8.78 15.51 -5.40
N GLU A 98 7.56 15.13 -5.03
CA GLU A 98 6.58 16.03 -4.46
C GLU A 98 6.83 16.21 -2.95
N LEU A 99 6.51 17.40 -2.44
CA LEU A 99 6.68 17.72 -1.02
C LEU A 99 5.86 16.74 -0.15
N ILE A 100 6.56 16.11 0.79
CA ILE A 100 6.00 15.31 1.87
C ILE A 100 5.92 16.20 3.11
N THR A 101 4.71 16.58 3.52
CA THR A 101 4.46 17.34 4.74
C THR A 101 4.63 16.46 5.98
N THR A 102 4.92 17.07 7.13
CA THR A 102 5.05 16.33 8.39
C THR A 102 3.71 15.72 8.81
N GLU A 103 2.61 16.40 8.52
CA GLU A 103 1.24 15.94 8.80
C GLU A 103 0.89 14.69 7.98
N PHE A 104 1.17 14.70 6.67
CA PHE A 104 1.01 13.52 5.82
C PHE A 104 1.95 12.38 6.26
N ALA A 105 3.19 12.70 6.64
CA ALA A 105 4.13 11.72 7.15
C ALA A 105 3.62 11.06 8.45
N LEU A 106 3.13 11.86 9.41
CA LEU A 106 2.57 11.35 10.67
C LEU A 106 1.35 10.47 10.41
N PHE A 107 0.43 10.92 9.56
CA PHE A 107 -0.73 10.13 9.13
C PHE A 107 -0.30 8.80 8.49
N GLY A 108 0.68 8.86 7.59
CA GLY A 108 1.26 7.70 6.89
C GLY A 108 2.08 6.75 7.76
N VAL A 109 2.35 7.11 9.03
CA VAL A 109 2.92 6.22 10.04
C VAL A 109 1.83 5.63 10.92
N LEU A 110 0.98 6.48 11.51
CA LEU A 110 0.01 6.07 12.53
C LEU A 110 -1.11 5.20 11.97
N VAL A 111 -1.74 5.63 10.86
CA VAL A 111 -2.90 4.91 10.32
C VAL A 111 -2.51 3.51 9.84
N PRO A 112 -1.41 3.35 9.07
CA PRO A 112 -0.98 2.00 8.69
C PRO A 112 -0.57 1.14 9.88
N ALA A 113 0.12 1.70 10.89
CA ALA A 113 0.50 0.94 12.08
C ALA A 113 -0.72 0.40 12.84
N VAL A 114 -1.75 1.24 13.05
CA VAL A 114 -3.01 0.81 13.67
C VAL A 114 -3.70 -0.24 12.82
N TYR A 115 -3.86 0.01 11.53
CA TYR A 115 -4.49 -0.93 10.60
C TYR A 115 -3.78 -2.29 10.61
N GLU A 116 -2.46 -2.31 10.54
CA GLU A 116 -1.69 -3.55 10.51
C GLU A 116 -1.73 -4.31 11.84
N CYS A 117 -1.75 -3.61 12.98
CA CYS A 117 -2.00 -4.24 14.28
C CYS A 117 -3.40 -4.87 14.36
N LEU A 118 -4.42 -4.22 13.80
CA LEU A 118 -5.77 -4.80 13.72
C LEU A 118 -5.78 -6.07 12.86
N ILE A 119 -5.10 -6.06 11.70
CA ILE A 119 -5.01 -7.24 10.84
C ILE A 119 -4.17 -8.36 11.51
N ALA A 120 -3.13 -8.02 12.27
CA ALA A 120 -2.39 -8.97 13.10
C ALA A 120 -3.26 -9.60 14.20
N LEU A 121 -4.17 -8.84 14.82
CA LEU A 121 -5.15 -9.38 15.76
C LEU A 121 -6.10 -10.36 15.07
N VAL A 122 -6.60 -10.02 13.87
CA VAL A 122 -7.44 -10.91 13.06
C VAL A 122 -6.70 -12.21 12.76
N PHE A 123 -5.45 -12.12 12.30
CA PHE A 123 -4.61 -13.29 12.02
C PHE A 123 -4.37 -14.15 13.27
N SER A 124 -4.08 -13.54 14.42
CA SER A 124 -3.89 -14.28 15.68
C SER A 124 -5.17 -14.99 16.15
N GLY A 125 -6.33 -14.38 15.93
CA GLY A 125 -7.63 -14.97 16.24
C GLY A 125 -8.10 -16.03 15.23
N ALA A 126 -7.59 -15.98 14.00
CA ALA A 126 -8.03 -16.83 12.91
C ALA A 126 -7.85 -18.34 13.18
N PHE A 127 -6.89 -18.71 14.01
CA PHE A 127 -6.65 -20.10 14.40
C PHE A 127 -7.77 -20.71 15.27
N SER A 128 -8.63 -19.87 15.86
CA SER A 128 -9.84 -20.33 16.55
C SER A 128 -11.02 -20.53 15.60
N ASN A 129 -10.90 -20.09 14.34
CA ASN A 129 -11.94 -20.26 13.33
C ASN A 129 -11.73 -21.61 12.61
N PRO A 130 -12.64 -22.58 12.73
CA PRO A 130 -12.49 -23.89 12.08
C PRO A 130 -12.49 -23.81 10.54
N LEU A 131 -12.96 -22.70 9.96
CA LEU A 131 -12.96 -22.48 8.52
C LEU A 131 -11.65 -21.86 8.00
N TRP A 132 -10.80 -21.35 8.89
CA TRP A 132 -9.52 -20.78 8.47
C TRP A 132 -8.52 -21.88 8.16
N ARG A 133 -7.67 -21.62 7.16
CA ARG A 133 -6.73 -22.59 6.59
C ARG A 133 -5.39 -21.89 6.35
N LYS A 134 -4.28 -22.54 6.69
CA LYS A 134 -2.93 -21.98 6.47
C LYS A 134 -2.63 -21.68 5.00
N GLU A 135 -3.29 -22.39 4.10
CA GLU A 135 -3.24 -22.16 2.66
C GLU A 135 -3.70 -20.73 2.30
N PHE A 136 -4.59 -20.13 3.08
CA PHE A 136 -5.01 -18.73 2.88
C PHE A 136 -3.84 -17.76 3.10
N LEU A 137 -2.99 -18.01 4.11
CA LEU A 137 -1.77 -17.24 4.32
C LEU A 137 -0.83 -17.37 3.12
N TYR A 138 -0.58 -18.59 2.64
CA TYR A 138 0.37 -18.78 1.53
C TYR A 138 -0.12 -18.14 0.23
N VAL A 139 -1.39 -18.34 -0.13
CA VAL A 139 -1.98 -17.73 -1.33
C VAL A 139 -2.04 -16.21 -1.18
N GLY A 140 -2.50 -15.71 -0.02
CA GLY A 140 -2.55 -14.28 0.26
C GLY A 140 -1.18 -13.63 0.21
N ALA A 141 -0.16 -14.25 0.82
CA ALA A 141 1.23 -13.78 0.77
C ALA A 141 1.76 -13.75 -0.67
N ALA A 142 1.58 -14.83 -1.44
CA ALA A 142 2.03 -14.89 -2.83
C ALA A 142 1.41 -13.78 -3.68
N VAL A 143 0.09 -13.59 -3.60
CA VAL A 143 -0.63 -12.53 -4.33
C VAL A 143 -0.19 -11.14 -3.86
N HIS A 144 0.00 -10.95 -2.55
CA HIS A 144 0.44 -9.68 -1.98
C HIS A 144 1.84 -9.28 -2.48
N PHE A 145 2.81 -10.19 -2.42
CA PHE A 145 4.16 -9.95 -2.91
C PHE A 145 4.19 -9.68 -4.41
N LEU A 146 3.43 -10.46 -5.19
CA LEU A 146 3.33 -10.26 -6.63
C LEU A 146 2.73 -8.89 -6.96
N ALA A 147 1.62 -8.51 -6.31
CA ALA A 147 0.98 -7.22 -6.54
C ALA A 147 1.90 -6.05 -6.14
N ALA A 148 2.63 -6.16 -5.03
CA ALA A 148 3.61 -5.16 -4.63
C ALA A 148 4.77 -5.04 -5.63
N ALA A 149 5.24 -6.17 -6.20
CA ALA A 149 6.27 -6.18 -7.22
C ALA A 149 5.79 -5.56 -8.54
N VAL A 150 4.55 -5.88 -8.96
CA VAL A 150 3.92 -5.32 -10.16
C VAL A 150 3.76 -3.80 -10.03
N GLU A 151 3.30 -3.31 -8.88
CA GLU A 151 3.23 -1.88 -8.60
C GLU A 151 4.60 -1.23 -8.70
N LEU A 152 5.59 -1.75 -7.97
CA LEU A 152 6.95 -1.21 -7.93
C LEU A 152 7.55 -1.16 -9.34
N GLY A 153 7.42 -2.23 -10.12
CA GLY A 153 7.88 -2.27 -11.50
C GLY A 153 7.20 -1.22 -12.37
N SER A 154 5.88 -1.05 -12.25
CA SER A 154 5.14 -0.04 -13.01
C SER A 154 5.56 1.40 -12.66
N GLU A 155 5.81 1.67 -11.38
CA GLU A 155 6.22 2.97 -10.87
C GLU A 155 7.69 3.27 -11.22
N LEU A 156 8.58 2.29 -11.18
CA LEU A 156 9.97 2.42 -11.62
C LEU A 156 10.04 2.70 -13.13
N ALA A 157 9.23 2.02 -13.95
CA ALA A 157 9.14 2.32 -15.38
C ALA A 157 8.66 3.76 -15.63
N ARG A 158 7.63 4.21 -14.88
CA ARG A 158 7.14 5.59 -14.92
C ARG A 158 8.20 6.60 -14.47
N ALA A 159 8.93 6.29 -13.40
CA ALA A 159 10.00 7.13 -12.86
C ALA A 159 11.16 7.25 -13.87
N ALA A 160 11.60 6.14 -14.45
CA ALA A 160 12.64 6.11 -15.46
C ALA A 160 12.26 6.93 -16.69
N PHE A 161 11.00 6.83 -17.18
CA PHE A 161 10.51 7.68 -18.26
C PHE A 161 10.59 9.17 -17.90
N LYS A 162 10.10 9.55 -16.71
CA LYS A 162 10.05 10.96 -16.27
C LYS A 162 11.42 11.53 -15.90
N GLY A 163 12.40 10.69 -15.59
CA GLY A 163 13.77 11.12 -15.29
C GLY A 163 14.52 11.65 -16.52
N ARG A 164 14.08 11.30 -17.74
CA ARG A 164 14.74 11.72 -18.98
C ARG A 164 14.39 13.16 -19.34
N LYS A 165 15.39 13.94 -19.78
CA LYS A 165 15.23 15.38 -20.09
C LYS A 165 14.23 15.60 -21.22
N GLU A 166 14.24 14.74 -22.23
CA GLU A 166 13.36 14.76 -23.40
C GLU A 166 11.89 14.43 -23.09
N ASN A 167 11.61 13.90 -21.90
CA ASN A 167 10.27 13.54 -21.45
C ASN A 167 9.72 14.53 -20.40
N LYS A 168 10.44 15.61 -20.12
CA LYS A 168 9.96 16.66 -19.21
C LYS A 168 8.64 17.22 -19.71
N GLY A 169 7.64 17.21 -18.82
CA GLY A 169 6.31 17.72 -19.13
C GLY A 169 5.44 16.80 -19.98
N LYS A 170 5.87 15.56 -20.27
CA LYS A 170 5.04 14.56 -20.97
C LYS A 170 4.30 13.63 -20.01
N LEU A 171 3.09 13.24 -20.36
CA LEU A 171 2.35 12.19 -19.65
C LEU A 171 2.95 10.82 -19.95
N TYR A 172 3.09 9.99 -18.92
CA TYR A 172 3.50 8.60 -19.12
C TYR A 172 2.26 7.73 -19.35
N LYS A 173 2.25 7.01 -20.48
CA LYS A 173 1.15 6.12 -20.90
C LYS A 173 1.63 4.70 -21.23
N GLY A 174 2.86 4.35 -20.83
CA GLY A 174 3.51 3.08 -21.20
C GLY A 174 3.25 1.94 -20.21
N GLY A 175 3.48 0.70 -20.65
CA GLY A 175 3.32 -0.49 -19.82
C GLY A 175 1.90 -0.63 -19.27
N LEU A 176 1.76 -0.92 -17.98
CA LEU A 176 0.45 -1.05 -17.33
C LEU A 176 -0.38 0.24 -17.33
N PHE A 177 0.26 1.41 -17.43
CA PHE A 177 -0.45 2.67 -17.60
C PHE A 177 -1.16 2.74 -18.97
N GLY A 178 -0.70 1.98 -19.97
CA GLY A 178 -1.41 1.85 -21.24
C GLY A 178 -2.65 0.95 -21.18
N VAL A 179 -2.86 0.22 -20.08
CA VAL A 179 -4.00 -0.70 -19.88
C VAL A 179 -5.04 -0.09 -18.95
N VAL A 180 -4.59 0.51 -17.85
CA VAL A 180 -5.43 1.23 -16.88
C VAL A 180 -4.70 2.48 -16.41
N ARG A 181 -5.44 3.53 -16.02
CA ARG A 181 -4.82 4.83 -15.71
C ARG A 181 -4.05 4.88 -14.39
N HIS A 182 -4.40 4.04 -13.41
CA HIS A 182 -3.82 3.96 -12.07
C HIS A 182 -3.51 2.50 -11.70
N PRO A 183 -2.57 1.83 -12.39
CA PRO A 183 -2.21 0.45 -12.11
C PRO A 183 -1.62 0.27 -10.70
N ASN A 184 -0.99 1.32 -10.17
CA ASN A 184 -0.50 1.34 -8.80
C ASN A 184 -1.64 1.31 -7.77
N TYR A 185 -2.76 1.98 -8.03
CA TYR A 185 -3.93 1.89 -7.16
C TYR A 185 -4.64 0.55 -7.30
N ALA A 186 -4.71 -0.01 -8.51
CA ALA A 186 -5.20 -1.37 -8.71
C ALA A 186 -4.41 -2.39 -7.87
N ALA A 187 -3.07 -2.30 -7.92
CA ALA A 187 -2.20 -3.15 -7.12
C ALA A 187 -2.42 -2.95 -5.61
N ASN A 188 -2.66 -1.72 -5.15
CA ASN A 188 -3.01 -1.45 -3.75
C ASN A 188 -4.28 -2.18 -3.29
N VAL A 189 -5.32 -2.20 -4.13
CA VAL A 189 -6.53 -2.99 -3.84
C VAL A 189 -6.18 -4.47 -3.76
N VAL A 190 -5.39 -4.99 -4.71
CA VAL A 190 -5.05 -6.42 -4.77
C VAL A 190 -4.23 -6.85 -3.55
N TYR A 191 -3.12 -6.18 -3.23
CA TYR A 191 -2.31 -6.59 -2.08
C TYR A 191 -3.04 -6.35 -0.75
N GLY A 192 -3.88 -5.31 -0.65
CA GLY A 192 -4.69 -5.05 0.55
C GLY A 192 -5.75 -6.14 0.77
N THR A 193 -6.42 -6.55 -0.31
CA THR A 193 -7.35 -7.70 -0.33
C THR A 193 -6.62 -8.98 0.07
N ALA A 194 -5.45 -9.23 -0.51
CA ALA A 194 -4.64 -10.41 -0.24
C ALA A 194 -4.11 -10.44 1.21
N TYR A 195 -3.84 -9.28 1.81
CA TYR A 195 -3.44 -9.18 3.21
C TYR A 195 -4.59 -9.58 4.16
N GLY A 196 -5.80 -9.11 3.90
CA GLY A 196 -6.99 -9.57 4.63
C GLY A 196 -7.31 -11.04 4.38
N PHE A 197 -7.09 -11.54 3.16
CA PHE A 197 -7.25 -12.96 2.84
C PHE A 197 -6.28 -13.83 3.66
N ALA A 198 -5.01 -13.44 3.72
CA ALA A 198 -4.01 -14.12 4.53
C ALA A 198 -4.38 -14.14 6.01
N ALA A 199 -4.89 -13.02 6.54
CA ALA A 199 -5.25 -12.89 7.94
C ALA A 199 -6.53 -13.64 8.31
N GLY A 200 -7.62 -13.46 7.55
CA GLY A 200 -8.97 -13.86 7.93
C GLY A 200 -9.74 -14.63 6.86
N GLY A 201 -9.07 -15.12 5.82
CA GLY A 201 -9.70 -15.86 4.72
C GLY A 201 -10.64 -14.98 3.86
N PRO A 202 -11.64 -15.57 3.18
CA PRO A 202 -12.55 -14.84 2.29
C PRO A 202 -13.24 -13.63 2.93
N VAL A 203 -13.62 -13.72 4.20
CA VAL A 203 -14.24 -12.61 4.94
C VAL A 203 -13.23 -11.48 5.16
N GLY A 204 -12.01 -11.81 5.58
CA GLY A 204 -10.94 -10.82 5.72
C GLY A 204 -10.64 -10.11 4.40
N ALA A 205 -10.61 -10.85 3.29
CA ALA A 205 -10.44 -10.30 1.94
C ALA A 205 -11.53 -9.31 1.56
N LEU A 206 -12.80 -9.63 1.85
CA LEU A 206 -13.93 -8.74 1.58
C LEU A 206 -13.77 -7.41 2.32
N PHE A 207 -13.47 -7.44 3.62
CA PHE A 207 -13.34 -6.23 4.42
C PHE A 207 -12.14 -5.37 4.00
N THR A 208 -10.95 -5.96 3.86
CA THR A 208 -9.77 -5.18 3.48
C THR A 208 -9.85 -4.71 2.03
N GLY A 209 -10.36 -5.55 1.12
CA GLY A 209 -10.60 -5.18 -0.26
C GLY A 209 -11.57 -4.01 -0.39
N ALA A 210 -12.70 -4.06 0.33
CA ALA A 210 -13.67 -2.96 0.36
C ALA A 210 -13.06 -1.68 0.95
N PHE A 211 -12.26 -1.78 2.00
CA PHE A 211 -11.57 -0.64 2.60
C PHE A 211 -10.61 0.04 1.62
N TYR A 212 -9.73 -0.73 0.97
CA TYR A 212 -8.80 -0.19 -0.03
C TYR A 212 -9.55 0.37 -1.25
N TRP A 213 -10.56 -0.36 -1.74
CA TRP A 213 -11.40 0.08 -2.84
C TRP A 213 -12.08 1.41 -2.55
N SER A 214 -12.72 1.54 -1.39
CA SER A 214 -13.41 2.75 -0.96
C SER A 214 -12.47 3.95 -0.90
N ASN A 215 -11.31 3.81 -0.24
CA ASN A 215 -10.34 4.90 -0.15
C ASN A 215 -9.78 5.30 -1.52
N LEU A 216 -9.46 4.33 -2.38
CA LEU A 216 -8.85 4.61 -3.67
C LEU A 216 -9.85 5.19 -4.68
N THR A 217 -11.10 4.74 -4.66
CA THR A 217 -12.16 5.26 -5.55
C THR A 217 -12.72 6.60 -5.06
N GLY A 218 -12.91 6.76 -3.75
CA GLY A 218 -13.51 7.94 -3.14
C GLY A 218 -12.57 9.12 -2.93
N ASN A 219 -11.28 8.85 -2.68
CA ASN A 219 -10.30 9.90 -2.33
C ASN A 219 -9.13 9.96 -3.32
N ALA A 220 -8.32 8.89 -3.41
CA ALA A 220 -7.02 8.97 -4.09
C ALA A 220 -7.12 9.13 -5.62
N THR A 221 -8.05 8.43 -6.26
CA THR A 221 -8.23 8.48 -7.72
C THR A 221 -8.79 9.84 -8.17
N PRO A 222 -9.88 10.37 -7.59
CA PRO A 222 -10.38 11.69 -7.96
C PRO A 222 -9.34 12.81 -7.83
N ALA A 223 -8.58 12.84 -6.73
CA ALA A 223 -7.53 13.82 -6.52
C ALA A 223 -6.42 13.72 -7.58
N LYS A 224 -6.03 12.48 -7.95
CA LYS A 224 -4.99 12.24 -8.95
C LYS A 224 -5.46 12.59 -10.36
N GLU A 225 -6.68 12.21 -10.72
CA GLU A 225 -7.32 12.52 -12.01
C GLU A 225 -7.42 14.03 -12.22
N LYS A 226 -7.87 14.78 -11.20
CA LYS A 226 -7.95 16.24 -11.25
C LYS A 226 -6.58 16.86 -11.51
N TYR A 227 -5.56 16.43 -10.77
CA TYR A 227 -4.20 16.92 -10.97
C TYR A 227 -3.66 16.63 -12.38
N LEU A 228 -3.92 15.44 -12.93
CA LEU A 228 -3.47 15.07 -14.27
C LEU A 228 -4.19 15.87 -15.35
N ALA A 229 -5.50 16.12 -15.19
CA ALA A 229 -6.28 16.97 -16.08
C ALA A 229 -5.77 18.43 -16.07
N GLU A 230 -5.45 18.98 -14.90
CA GLU A 230 -4.90 20.34 -14.79
C GLU A 230 -3.50 20.45 -15.39
N ARG A 231 -2.67 19.40 -15.25
CA ARG A 231 -1.28 19.41 -15.70
C ARG A 231 -1.10 19.09 -17.18
N TYR A 232 -1.96 18.25 -17.75
CA TYR A 232 -1.84 17.75 -19.13
C TYR A 232 -3.19 17.84 -19.87
N PRO A 233 -3.85 19.01 -19.99
CA PRO A 233 -5.26 19.09 -20.37
C PRO A 233 -5.62 18.33 -21.66
N ALA A 234 -4.98 18.65 -22.79
CA ALA A 234 -5.28 18.00 -24.07
C ALA A 234 -4.82 16.53 -24.11
N GLU A 235 -3.62 16.24 -23.60
CA GLU A 235 -3.04 14.89 -23.58
C GLU A 235 -3.82 13.95 -22.64
N TRP A 236 -4.35 14.48 -21.54
CA TRP A 236 -5.17 13.77 -20.58
C TRP A 236 -6.53 13.40 -21.16
N GLU A 237 -7.21 14.33 -21.83
CA GLU A 237 -8.48 14.03 -22.52
C GLU A 237 -8.31 12.93 -23.56
N GLN A 238 -7.22 12.97 -24.33
CA GLN A 238 -6.91 11.91 -25.28
C GLN A 238 -6.62 10.58 -24.58
N TYR A 239 -5.81 10.60 -23.51
CA TYR A 239 -5.48 9.40 -22.76
C TYR A 239 -6.70 8.73 -22.11
N LYS A 240 -7.68 9.49 -21.64
CA LYS A 240 -8.95 8.93 -21.12
C LYS A 240 -9.74 8.17 -22.19
N LYS A 241 -9.63 8.57 -23.46
CA LYS A 241 -10.28 7.87 -24.58
C LYS A 241 -9.53 6.58 -24.93
N GLU A 242 -8.20 6.64 -24.93
CA GLU A 242 -7.33 5.49 -25.21
C GLU A 242 -7.37 4.44 -24.09
N VAL A 243 -7.43 4.90 -22.83
CA VAL A 243 -7.37 4.08 -21.63
C VAL A 243 -8.57 4.43 -20.73
N PRO A 244 -9.77 3.89 -21.01
CA PRO A 244 -10.99 4.30 -20.33
C PRO A 244 -11.01 3.89 -18.86
N TYR A 245 -10.42 2.75 -18.53
CA TYR A 245 -10.41 2.18 -17.18
C TYR A 245 -9.38 2.84 -16.27
N LYS A 246 -9.76 3.08 -15.02
CA LYS A 246 -8.94 3.72 -13.99
C LYS A 246 -8.07 2.70 -13.25
N MET A 247 -8.61 1.53 -12.90
CA MET A 247 -7.90 0.53 -12.10
C MET A 247 -8.06 -0.90 -12.62
N PHE A 248 -9.27 -1.34 -12.96
CA PHE A 248 -9.52 -2.71 -13.40
C PHE A 248 -10.26 -2.71 -14.75
N PRO A 249 -9.69 -3.34 -15.79
CA PRO A 249 -10.33 -3.41 -17.10
C PRO A 249 -11.73 -4.01 -17.02
N GLY A 250 -12.70 -3.36 -17.66
CA GLY A 250 -14.10 -3.78 -17.68
C GLY A 250 -14.90 -3.46 -16.41
N ILE A 251 -14.27 -2.91 -15.35
CA ILE A 251 -14.92 -2.65 -14.06
C ILE A 251 -14.89 -1.16 -13.70
N PHE A 252 -13.69 -0.58 -13.57
CA PHE A 252 -13.50 0.81 -13.12
C PHE A 252 -12.21 1.39 -13.69
#